data_AF-A0A2V2U2K0-F1
#
_entry.id   AF-A0A2V2U2K0-F1
#
_cell.length_a   1.000
_cell.length_b   1.000
_cell.length_c   1.000
_cell.angle_alpha   90.00
_cell.angle_beta   90.00
_cell.angle_gamma   90.00
#
_symmetry.space_group_name_H-M   'P 1'
#
loop_
_entity.id
_entity.type
_entity.pdbx_description
1 polymer ?
#
loop_
_entity_poly.entity_id
_entity_poly.type
_entity_poly.pdbx_seq_one_letter_code
_entity_poly.pdbx_strand_id
1 'polypeptide(L)'
;MRKSVLSIVIIVFVISITIVAIMSTRPLLLLKNTTKFTAESKGLSIALIKPTFTAAAYHASFYKFYFVHSRIPLHARKNITSDLNLLSSPVTNLLTGSSSASTIVYLTNHMRTALPKSNTHVLTDEDVDNGGIFFVNGTNKYDILILGHQEYVTQHEYDNLKRFVANGGTMILMDGNVFYAEVRYDRNTHTITLVKGHGWAYNGKSAWKSVRERWANETSLWVGSNFYCFSCNVTFANNPFQYRHHEEQYLTNPNDLILLNYNASVSKNQLIALDPLIATYELNYQKGKVISLGIYSDDIITNSKFIKFFNTLLLP
;
A
#
# COMPACT_ATOMS: atom_id res chain seq x y z
N MET A 1 -78.14 -36.13 4.05
CA MET A 1 -77.73 -36.71 5.34
C MET A 1 -76.67 -35.78 5.96
N ARG A 2 -77.02 -34.99 7.00
CA ARG A 2 -76.55 -35.13 8.41
C ARG A 2 -75.00 -35.13 8.50
N LYS A 3 -74.26 -34.27 9.22
CA LYS A 3 -74.41 -33.24 10.29
C LYS A 3 -73.12 -32.38 10.22
N SER A 4 -73.13 -31.04 10.25
CA SER A 4 -73.10 -30.10 11.39
C SER A 4 -71.82 -30.06 12.28
N VAL A 5 -71.31 -28.82 12.47
CA VAL A 5 -70.60 -28.25 13.67
C VAL A 5 -69.07 -28.47 13.71
N LEU A 6 -68.24 -27.46 13.38
CA LEU A 6 -67.77 -26.28 14.18
C LEU A 6 -66.65 -26.62 15.17
N SER A 7 -65.42 -26.15 14.92
CA SER A 7 -64.59 -25.32 15.84
C SER A 7 -63.11 -25.28 15.43
N ILE A 8 -62.65 -24.07 15.06
CA ILE A 8 -61.44 -23.33 15.49
C ILE A 8 -60.15 -24.15 15.73
N VAL A 9 -59.06 -23.82 15.00
CA VAL A 9 -57.79 -23.24 15.52
C VAL A 9 -56.89 -22.86 14.33
N ILE A 10 -56.38 -21.63 14.41
CA ILE A 10 -55.34 -20.94 13.64
C ILE A 10 -54.10 -21.83 13.41
N ILE A 11 -53.54 -21.85 12.19
CA ILE A 11 -52.08 -21.85 11.94
C ILE A 11 -51.82 -21.47 10.47
N VAL A 12 -50.95 -20.48 10.34
CA VAL A 12 -50.39 -19.85 9.15
C VAL A 12 -49.52 -20.84 8.37
N PHE A 13 -49.79 -21.03 7.07
CA PHE A 13 -48.81 -21.59 6.11
C PHE A 13 -49.05 -21.01 4.71
N VAL A 14 -48.39 -19.89 4.41
CA VAL A 14 -48.13 -19.40 3.05
C VAL A 14 -46.62 -19.55 2.84
N ILE A 15 -46.21 -20.63 2.17
CA ILE A 15 -44.85 -20.81 1.65
C ILE A 15 -44.83 -20.19 0.25
N SER A 16 -44.30 -18.98 0.08
CA SER A 16 -42.91 -18.66 -0.32
C SER A 16 -42.62 -18.83 -1.81
N ILE A 17 -42.98 -17.81 -2.60
CA ILE A 17 -42.15 -17.36 -3.73
C ILE A 17 -42.03 -15.84 -3.58
N THR A 18 -41.02 -15.40 -2.84
CA THR A 18 -40.59 -14.00 -2.83
C THR A 18 -39.22 -13.98 -3.48
N ILE A 19 -39.17 -13.55 -4.74
CA ILE A 19 -37.93 -13.18 -5.39
C ILE A 19 -37.37 -11.99 -4.63
N VAL A 20 -36.20 -12.23 -4.04
CA VAL A 20 -35.37 -11.29 -3.32
C VAL A 20 -34.88 -10.23 -4.31
N ALA A 21 -35.62 -9.14 -4.41
CA ALA A 21 -35.08 -7.86 -4.88
C ALA A 21 -34.56 -7.09 -3.66
N ILE A 22 -33.46 -7.57 -3.07
CA ILE A 22 -32.63 -6.70 -2.23
C ILE A 22 -31.83 -5.84 -3.20
N MET A 23 -32.48 -4.77 -3.68
CA MET A 23 -31.72 -3.60 -4.11
C MET A 23 -30.97 -3.10 -2.88
N SER A 24 -29.68 -3.41 -2.87
CA SER A 24 -28.68 -2.85 -1.97
C SER A 24 -28.67 -1.33 -2.13
N THR A 25 -29.58 -0.64 -1.44
CA THR A 25 -29.42 0.77 -1.08
C THR A 25 -28.35 0.84 0.01
N ARG A 26 -27.09 0.72 -0.40
CA ARG A 26 -25.97 1.12 0.47
C ARG A 26 -26.06 2.63 0.68
N PRO A 27 -25.81 3.12 1.89
CA PRO A 27 -26.06 4.50 2.23
C PRO A 27 -25.16 5.41 1.40
N LEU A 28 -25.77 6.40 0.76
CA LEU A 28 -25.11 7.61 0.32
C LEU A 28 -24.35 8.16 1.54
N LEU A 29 -23.04 8.29 1.43
CA LEU A 29 -22.20 8.81 2.50
C LEU A 29 -22.69 10.22 2.85
N LEU A 30 -23.43 10.34 3.96
CA LEU A 30 -23.62 11.63 4.60
C LEU A 30 -22.23 12.03 5.10
N LEU A 31 -21.61 13.03 4.46
CA LEU A 31 -20.58 13.82 5.14
C LEU A 31 -21.25 14.45 6.36
N LYS A 32 -21.21 13.73 7.49
CA LYS A 32 -21.47 14.35 8.79
C LYS A 32 -20.43 15.44 8.96
N ASN A 33 -20.92 16.66 9.18
CA ASN A 33 -20.16 17.84 9.56
C ASN A 33 -18.91 17.44 10.35
N THR A 34 -17.73 17.67 9.75
CA THR A 34 -16.45 17.60 10.43
C THR A 34 -16.50 18.53 11.62
N THR A 35 -16.66 17.93 12.80
CA THR A 35 -16.50 18.60 14.08
C THR A 35 -15.12 19.24 14.09
N LYS A 36 -15.10 20.56 14.31
CA LYS A 36 -13.89 21.33 14.62
C LYS A 36 -13.04 20.56 15.61
N PHE A 37 -11.73 20.49 15.33
CA PHE A 37 -10.68 20.09 16.27
C PHE A 37 -10.93 20.71 17.66
N THR A 38 -11.47 19.92 18.59
CA THR A 38 -11.47 20.22 20.02
C THR A 38 -11.01 18.97 20.78
N ALA A 39 -9.86 18.44 20.37
CA ALA A 39 -8.97 17.80 21.31
C ALA A 39 -7.87 18.82 21.59
N GLU A 40 -7.56 19.06 22.87
CA GLU A 40 -6.38 19.77 23.33
C GLU A 40 -5.12 19.04 22.80
N SER A 41 -4.81 19.22 21.52
CA SER A 41 -3.83 18.41 20.82
C SER A 41 -2.45 18.95 21.07
N LYS A 42 -1.66 18.18 21.82
CA LYS A 42 -0.23 18.08 21.55
C LYS A 42 -0.09 17.86 20.03
N GLY A 43 0.69 18.70 19.35
CA GLY A 43 0.82 18.63 17.90
C GLY A 43 1.28 17.25 17.43
N LEU A 44 0.65 16.70 16.38
CA LEU A 44 1.03 15.40 15.80
C LEU A 44 2.48 15.42 15.32
N SER A 45 3.24 14.38 15.63
CA SER A 45 4.58 14.13 15.08
C SER A 45 4.46 13.25 13.84
N ILE A 46 4.78 13.77 12.67
CA ILE A 46 4.58 13.10 11.38
C ILE A 46 5.93 13.00 10.68
N ALA A 47 6.24 11.85 10.08
CA ALA A 47 7.35 11.73 9.15
C ALA A 47 6.87 11.24 7.78
N LEU A 48 7.37 11.88 6.72
CA LEU A 48 7.27 11.36 5.36
C LEU A 48 8.58 10.65 5.01
N ILE A 49 8.49 9.45 4.45
CA ILE A 49 9.64 8.65 4.04
C ILE A 49 9.86 8.83 2.54
N LYS A 50 11.05 9.29 2.16
CA LYS A 50 11.51 9.39 0.78
C LYS A 50 12.07 8.05 0.32
N PRO A 51 11.50 7.42 -0.74
CA PRO A 51 11.94 6.12 -1.24
C PRO A 51 13.24 6.24 -2.06
N THR A 52 14.34 6.59 -1.41
CA THR A 52 15.67 6.78 -2.02
C THR A 52 16.28 5.47 -2.55
N PHE A 53 15.97 4.33 -1.95
CA PHE A 53 16.34 3.00 -2.44
C PHE A 53 15.57 2.65 -3.72
N THR A 54 14.26 2.93 -3.78
CA THR A 54 13.49 2.79 -5.03
C THR A 54 14.06 3.69 -6.13
N ALA A 55 14.33 4.96 -5.81
CA ALA A 55 14.95 5.90 -6.75
C ALA A 55 16.29 5.38 -7.30
N ALA A 56 17.13 4.82 -6.42
CA ALA A 56 18.42 4.24 -6.80
C ALA A 56 18.27 2.99 -7.70
N ALA A 57 17.29 2.13 -7.43
CA ALA A 57 17.01 0.95 -8.25
C ALA A 57 16.58 1.34 -9.67
N TYR A 58 15.82 2.43 -9.79
CA TYR A 58 15.33 2.97 -11.06
C TYR A 58 16.39 3.73 -11.86
N HIS A 59 17.44 4.24 -11.20
CA HIS A 59 18.46 5.07 -11.82
C HIS A 59 19.42 4.26 -12.73
N ALA A 60 18.89 3.82 -13.88
CA ALA A 60 19.59 3.08 -14.94
C ALA A 60 20.29 1.79 -14.50
N SER A 61 19.84 1.17 -13.40
CA SER A 61 20.43 -0.05 -12.83
C SER A 61 19.49 -1.26 -12.98
N PHE A 62 18.60 -1.53 -12.03
CA PHE A 62 17.94 -2.83 -11.91
C PHE A 62 17.01 -3.15 -13.09
N TYR A 63 16.23 -2.17 -13.55
CA TYR A 63 15.30 -2.37 -14.66
C TYR A 63 16.03 -2.63 -15.99
N LYS A 64 17.27 -2.16 -16.13
CA LYS A 64 18.12 -2.52 -17.28
C LYS A 64 18.49 -4.00 -17.23
N PHE A 65 18.85 -4.52 -16.06
CA PHE A 65 19.09 -5.96 -15.86
C PHE A 65 17.82 -6.76 -16.18
N TYR A 66 16.66 -6.36 -15.63
CA TYR A 66 15.39 -7.04 -15.88
C TYR A 66 15.00 -7.06 -17.35
N PHE A 67 15.23 -5.95 -18.07
CA PHE A 67 14.95 -5.84 -19.49
C PHE A 67 15.85 -6.76 -20.33
N VAL A 68 17.18 -6.72 -20.11
CA VAL A 68 18.16 -7.54 -20.83
C VAL A 68 17.88 -9.04 -20.64
N HIS A 69 17.39 -9.45 -19.47
CA HIS A 69 17.09 -10.84 -19.15
C HIS A 69 15.58 -11.19 -19.14
N SER A 70 14.74 -10.33 -19.74
CA SER A 70 13.27 -10.47 -19.74
C SER A 70 12.76 -11.78 -20.37
N ARG A 71 13.48 -12.31 -21.36
CA ARG A 71 13.12 -13.55 -22.07
C ARG A 71 13.35 -14.83 -21.26
N ILE A 72 13.97 -14.74 -20.10
CA ILE A 72 14.21 -15.90 -19.23
C ILE A 72 12.90 -16.21 -18.48
N PRO A 73 12.30 -17.39 -18.64
CA PRO A 73 11.08 -17.76 -17.91
C PRO A 73 11.33 -17.89 -16.41
N LEU A 74 10.33 -17.60 -15.59
CA LEU A 74 10.42 -17.66 -14.11
C LEU A 74 10.83 -19.04 -13.56
N HIS A 75 10.48 -20.12 -14.25
CA HIS A 75 10.82 -21.49 -13.86
C HIS A 75 12.19 -21.96 -14.38
N ALA A 76 12.92 -21.11 -15.09
CA ALA A 76 14.25 -21.45 -15.59
C ALA A 76 15.26 -21.55 -14.43
N ARG A 77 15.92 -22.71 -14.31
CA ARG A 77 17.00 -22.94 -13.34
C ARG A 77 18.35 -22.46 -13.87
N LYS A 78 18.39 -21.24 -14.40
CA LYS A 78 19.60 -20.66 -15.03
C LYS A 78 20.24 -19.64 -14.09
N ASN A 79 21.53 -19.82 -13.83
CA ASN A 79 22.37 -18.82 -13.19
C ASN A 79 22.93 -17.86 -14.23
N ILE A 80 22.78 -16.57 -13.98
CA ILE A 80 23.32 -15.48 -14.78
C ILE A 80 24.56 -14.95 -14.08
N THR A 81 25.64 -14.82 -14.85
CA THR A 81 26.93 -14.31 -14.38
C THR A 81 27.39 -13.07 -15.16
N SER A 82 26.60 -12.62 -16.14
CA SER A 82 26.82 -11.38 -16.89
C SER A 82 25.95 -10.26 -16.31
N ASP A 83 26.31 -9.00 -16.61
CA ASP A 83 25.50 -7.81 -16.31
C ASP A 83 25.18 -7.59 -14.81
N LEU A 84 25.88 -8.30 -13.92
CA LEU A 84 25.64 -8.27 -12.47
C LEU A 84 25.92 -6.91 -11.84
N ASN A 85 26.73 -6.07 -12.49
CA ASN A 85 26.96 -4.68 -12.08
C ASN A 85 25.68 -3.82 -12.13
N LEU A 86 24.65 -4.27 -12.84
CA LEU A 86 23.33 -3.63 -12.89
C LEU A 86 22.41 -4.05 -11.72
N LEU A 87 22.89 -4.90 -10.81
CA LEU A 87 22.15 -5.30 -9.60
C LEU A 87 22.67 -4.58 -8.35
N SER A 88 23.51 -3.57 -8.54
CA SER A 88 23.95 -2.64 -7.52
C SER A 88 23.83 -1.21 -8.04
N SER A 89 23.43 -0.27 -7.19
CA SER A 89 23.25 1.14 -7.56
C SER A 89 23.55 2.06 -6.39
N PRO A 90 24.27 3.19 -6.61
CA PRO A 90 24.47 4.18 -5.56
C PRO A 90 23.13 4.80 -5.16
N VAL A 91 22.94 5.02 -3.87
CA VAL A 91 21.78 5.73 -3.35
C VAL A 91 21.84 7.18 -3.79
N THR A 92 20.69 7.71 -4.23
CA THR A 92 20.57 9.09 -4.68
C THR A 92 19.48 9.81 -3.91
N ASN A 93 19.74 11.08 -3.60
CA ASN A 93 18.73 11.98 -3.05
C ASN A 93 17.80 12.55 -4.13
N LEU A 94 18.09 12.28 -5.41
CA LEU A 94 17.25 12.67 -6.53
C LEU A 94 16.11 11.67 -6.67
N LEU A 95 14.93 12.08 -6.21
CA LEU A 95 13.72 11.35 -6.51
C LEU A 95 13.33 11.56 -7.97
N THR A 96 12.79 10.52 -8.59
CA THR A 96 12.17 10.58 -9.92
C THR A 96 10.65 10.60 -9.79
N GLY A 97 9.93 10.90 -10.87
CA GLY A 97 8.46 10.83 -10.88
C GLY A 97 7.95 9.44 -10.47
N SER A 98 8.70 8.38 -10.79
CA SER A 98 8.35 7.01 -10.41
C SER A 98 8.76 6.65 -8.98
N SER A 99 9.38 7.55 -8.22
CA SER A 99 9.77 7.35 -6.81
C SER A 99 9.25 8.50 -5.93
N SER A 100 8.01 8.95 -6.16
CA SER A 100 7.29 9.93 -5.35
C SER A 100 7.93 11.31 -5.18
N ALA A 101 8.76 11.75 -6.14
CA ALA A 101 9.42 13.06 -6.10
C ALA A 101 8.43 14.22 -5.88
N SER A 102 7.37 14.24 -6.69
CA SER A 102 6.32 15.27 -6.64
C SER A 102 5.47 15.15 -5.37
N THR A 103 5.12 13.94 -4.97
CA THR A 103 4.22 13.69 -3.84
C THR A 103 4.83 14.07 -2.50
N ILE A 104 6.08 13.68 -2.24
CA ILE A 104 6.75 14.04 -0.98
C ILE A 104 6.88 15.55 -0.85
N VAL A 105 7.26 16.25 -1.93
CA VAL A 105 7.37 17.72 -1.93
C VAL A 105 6.00 18.37 -1.72
N TYR A 106 4.98 17.92 -2.46
CA TYR A 106 3.63 18.45 -2.36
C TYR A 106 3.06 18.26 -0.95
N LEU A 107 3.09 17.04 -0.42
CA LEU A 107 2.54 16.72 0.91
C LEU A 107 3.28 17.45 2.03
N THR A 108 4.60 17.59 1.94
CA THR A 108 5.37 18.36 2.92
C THR A 108 4.90 19.81 2.98
N ASN A 109 4.70 20.45 1.82
CA ASN A 109 4.20 21.83 1.76
C ASN A 109 2.73 21.93 2.20
N HIS A 110 1.90 20.98 1.78
CA HIS A 110 0.49 20.90 2.17
C HIS A 110 0.35 20.77 3.69
N MET A 111 1.06 19.85 4.34
CA MET A 111 0.98 19.64 5.78
C MET A 111 1.45 20.83 6.61
N ARG A 112 2.47 21.57 6.14
CA ARG A 112 2.88 22.84 6.80
C ARG A 112 1.75 23.86 6.89
N THR A 113 0.83 23.86 5.93
CA THR A 113 -0.31 24.78 5.87
C THR A 113 -1.57 24.21 6.51
N ALA A 114 -1.87 22.94 6.25
CA ALA A 114 -3.07 22.26 6.74
C ALA A 114 -2.97 21.85 8.22
N LEU A 115 -1.76 21.55 8.71
CA LEU A 115 -1.48 21.09 10.07
C LEU A 115 -0.34 21.92 10.70
N PRO A 116 -0.52 23.24 10.89
CA PRO A 116 0.56 24.14 11.31
C PRO A 116 1.10 23.88 12.73
N LYS A 117 0.37 23.11 13.54
CA LYS A 117 0.82 22.68 14.88
C LYS A 117 1.55 21.33 14.85
N SER A 118 1.53 20.61 13.73
CA SER A 118 2.21 19.32 13.61
C SER A 118 3.72 19.52 13.47
N ASN A 119 4.48 18.56 13.99
CA ASN A 119 5.92 18.47 13.80
C ASN A 119 6.19 17.52 12.63
N THR A 120 6.34 18.07 11.43
CA THR A 120 6.54 17.29 10.20
C THR A 120 8.01 17.18 9.84
N HIS A 121 8.49 15.95 9.68
CA HIS A 121 9.86 15.62 9.25
C HIS A 121 9.84 14.89 7.92
N VAL A 122 10.93 15.00 7.17
CA VAL A 122 11.15 14.21 5.95
C VAL A 122 12.40 13.39 6.17
N LEU A 123 12.25 12.07 6.11
CA LEU A 123 13.30 11.08 6.32
C LEU A 123 13.61 10.34 5.01
N THR A 124 14.74 9.66 4.94
CA THR A 124 15.07 8.71 3.86
C THR A 124 14.91 7.27 4.32
N ASP A 125 14.98 6.33 3.39
CA ASP A 125 15.01 4.90 3.68
C ASP A 125 16.18 4.54 4.60
N GLU A 126 17.31 5.23 4.44
CA GLU A 126 18.51 5.06 5.28
C GLU A 126 18.23 5.46 6.72
N ASP A 127 17.47 6.54 6.97
CA ASP A 127 17.07 6.93 8.33
C ASP A 127 16.21 5.84 8.97
N VAL A 128 15.31 5.22 8.20
CA VAL A 128 14.42 4.15 8.69
C VAL A 128 15.18 2.85 8.90
N ASP A 129 16.07 2.45 7.99
CA ASP A 129 17.01 1.32 8.13
C ASP A 129 17.86 1.45 9.40
N ASN A 130 18.29 2.68 9.71
CA ASN A 130 19.03 3.03 10.92
C ASN A 130 18.20 3.04 12.21
N GLY A 131 16.88 2.88 12.13
CA GLY A 131 15.99 2.97 13.29
C GLY A 131 15.73 4.41 13.77
N GLY A 132 15.98 5.42 12.93
CA GLY A 132 15.78 6.86 13.23
C GLY A 132 14.33 7.26 13.53
N ILE A 133 13.38 6.33 13.31
CA ILE A 133 11.96 6.45 13.67
C ILE A 133 11.66 6.07 15.14
N PHE A 134 12.67 5.66 15.90
CA PHE A 134 12.55 5.31 17.32
C PHE A 134 13.40 6.23 18.20
N PHE A 135 12.94 6.43 19.44
CA PHE A 135 13.79 6.94 20.50
C PHE A 135 14.75 5.84 21.01
N VAL A 136 15.76 6.22 21.79
CA VAL A 136 16.76 5.29 22.37
C VAL A 136 16.12 4.19 23.21
N ASN A 137 15.00 4.48 23.88
CA ASN A 137 14.22 3.51 24.66
C ASN A 137 13.37 2.55 23.77
N GLY A 138 13.43 2.70 22.44
CA GLY A 138 12.73 1.84 21.49
C GLY A 138 11.26 2.19 21.24
N THR A 139 10.73 3.28 21.80
CA THR A 139 9.38 3.78 21.50
C THR A 139 9.36 4.61 20.22
N ASN A 140 8.20 4.69 19.56
CA ASN A 140 8.05 5.47 18.33
C ASN A 140 8.35 6.96 18.58
N LYS A 141 9.07 7.57 17.64
CA LYS A 141 9.35 9.02 17.60
C LYS A 141 8.24 9.82 16.92
N TYR A 142 7.46 9.15 16.09
CA TYR A 142 6.39 9.71 15.29
C TYR A 142 5.06 9.03 15.63
N ASP A 143 3.98 9.76 15.49
CA ASP A 143 2.62 9.23 15.59
C ASP A 143 2.20 8.61 14.25
N ILE A 144 2.59 9.27 13.14
CA ILE A 144 2.25 8.88 11.77
C ILE A 144 3.51 8.79 10.90
N LEU A 145 3.64 7.69 10.15
CA LEU A 145 4.54 7.60 8.99
C LEU A 145 3.73 7.63 7.70
N ILE A 146 4.17 8.43 6.73
CA ILE A 146 3.60 8.47 5.37
C ILE A 146 4.68 8.01 4.41
N LEU A 147 4.41 6.94 3.67
CA LEU A 147 5.35 6.33 2.73
C LEU A 147 4.87 6.59 1.30
N GLY A 148 5.78 7.05 0.43
CA GLY A 148 5.54 7.10 -1.01
C GLY A 148 5.62 5.70 -1.65
N HIS A 149 6.18 5.63 -2.86
CA HIS A 149 6.43 4.39 -3.61
C HIS A 149 7.60 3.59 -3.05
N GLN A 150 7.34 2.97 -1.90
CA GLN A 150 8.28 2.23 -1.08
C GLN A 150 8.52 0.79 -1.60
N GLU A 151 8.87 0.64 -2.87
CA GLU A 151 8.98 -0.67 -3.55
C GLU A 151 10.23 -1.47 -3.17
N TYR A 152 11.39 -0.81 -3.06
CA TYR A 152 12.66 -1.44 -2.68
C TYR A 152 13.04 -1.05 -1.27
N VAL A 153 13.11 -2.03 -0.37
CA VAL A 153 13.46 -1.80 1.04
C VAL A 153 14.48 -2.80 1.53
N THR A 154 15.23 -2.45 2.58
CA THR A 154 16.05 -3.44 3.28
C THR A 154 15.18 -4.28 4.22
N GLN A 155 15.67 -5.45 4.62
CA GLN A 155 15.01 -6.25 5.66
C GLN A 155 14.93 -5.46 6.99
N HIS A 156 15.96 -4.69 7.34
CA HIS A 156 15.98 -3.85 8.55
C HIS A 156 14.93 -2.74 8.49
N GLU A 157 14.82 -2.05 7.35
CA GLU A 157 13.81 -1.02 7.14
C GLU A 157 12.39 -1.61 7.24
N TYR A 158 12.12 -2.73 6.56
CA TYR A 158 10.86 -3.44 6.62
C TYR A 158 10.48 -3.84 8.07
N ASP A 159 11.44 -4.39 8.82
CA ASP A 159 11.23 -4.78 10.21
C ASP A 159 11.00 -3.57 11.12
N ASN A 160 11.68 -2.45 10.87
CA ASN A 160 11.48 -1.20 11.59
C ASN A 160 10.10 -0.60 11.32
N LEU A 161 9.63 -0.60 10.06
CA LEU A 161 8.28 -0.14 9.71
C LEU A 161 7.21 -1.00 10.36
N LYS A 162 7.37 -2.33 10.31
CA LYS A 162 6.46 -3.27 10.97
C LYS A 162 6.44 -3.08 12.49
N ARG A 163 7.62 -2.89 13.10
CA ARG A 163 7.75 -2.58 14.54
C ARG A 163 7.10 -1.25 14.92
N PHE A 164 7.23 -0.23 14.08
CA PHE A 164 6.59 1.06 14.30
C PHE A 164 5.06 0.91 14.43
N VAL A 165 4.43 0.18 13.51
CA VAL A 165 3.00 -0.10 13.59
C VAL A 165 2.69 -0.94 14.82
N ALA A 166 3.46 -1.99 15.07
CA ALA A 166 3.28 -2.85 16.25
C ALA A 166 3.34 -2.09 17.59
N ASN A 167 4.13 -1.03 17.65
CA ASN A 167 4.30 -0.16 18.81
C ASN A 167 3.16 0.86 19.02
N GLY A 168 2.20 0.97 18.10
CA GLY A 168 1.08 1.90 18.21
C GLY A 168 1.06 3.02 17.18
N GLY A 169 1.99 3.02 16.22
CA GLY A 169 2.02 4.02 15.16
C GLY A 169 0.96 3.79 14.08
N THR A 170 0.60 4.87 13.39
CA THR A 170 -0.20 4.79 12.15
C THR A 170 0.72 4.91 10.94
N MET A 171 0.68 3.95 10.02
CA MET A 171 1.44 4.01 8.77
C MET A 171 0.48 4.19 7.59
N ILE A 172 0.71 5.20 6.75
CA ILE A 172 -0.08 5.48 5.56
C ILE A 172 0.76 5.16 4.32
N LEU A 173 0.31 4.17 3.54
CA LEU A 173 0.90 3.78 2.27
C LEU A 173 0.20 4.50 1.14
N MET A 174 0.95 5.38 0.47
CA MET A 174 0.41 6.27 -0.54
C MET A 174 0.24 5.59 -1.89
N ASP A 175 1.13 4.67 -2.24
CA ASP A 175 1.18 4.08 -3.58
C ASP A 175 0.97 2.56 -3.57
N GLY A 176 0.69 2.01 -4.76
CA GLY A 176 0.67 0.56 -5.00
C GLY A 176 2.07 -0.05 -4.95
N ASN A 177 2.17 -1.38 -5.06
CA ASN A 177 3.45 -2.07 -5.26
C ASN A 177 4.57 -1.76 -4.22
N VAL A 178 4.19 -1.38 -3.00
CA VAL A 178 5.11 -1.26 -1.86
C VAL A 178 5.67 -2.60 -1.39
N PHE A 179 6.88 -2.57 -0.83
CA PHE A 179 7.60 -3.70 -0.25
C PHE A 179 7.78 -4.88 -1.21
N TYR A 180 7.97 -4.59 -2.49
CA TYR A 180 8.01 -5.63 -3.52
C TYR A 180 9.34 -6.37 -3.57
N ALA A 181 10.45 -5.66 -3.35
CA ALA A 181 11.79 -6.22 -3.44
C ALA A 181 12.69 -5.86 -2.25
N GLU A 182 13.52 -6.83 -1.87
CA GLU A 182 14.58 -6.63 -0.87
C GLU A 182 15.88 -6.20 -1.54
N VAL A 183 16.48 -5.17 -0.95
CA VAL A 183 17.85 -4.75 -1.21
C VAL A 183 18.70 -4.86 0.05
N ARG A 184 19.99 -5.06 -0.13
CA ARG A 184 21.00 -4.83 0.91
C ARG A 184 21.57 -3.44 0.71
N TYR A 185 21.67 -2.66 1.78
CA TYR A 185 22.32 -1.36 1.77
C TYR A 185 23.72 -1.45 2.37
N ASP A 186 24.72 -0.97 1.64
CA ASP A 186 26.09 -0.81 2.11
C ASP A 186 26.34 0.65 2.49
N ARG A 187 26.57 0.89 3.78
CA ARG A 187 26.75 2.24 4.37
C ARG A 187 28.10 2.85 4.04
N ASN A 188 29.12 2.03 3.77
CA ASN A 188 30.45 2.55 3.45
C ASN A 188 30.46 3.09 2.02
N THR A 189 29.83 2.37 1.10
CA THR A 189 29.79 2.75 -0.32
C THR A 189 28.50 3.45 -0.73
N HIS A 190 27.56 3.66 0.19
CA HIS A 190 26.23 4.23 -0.05
C HIS A 190 25.54 3.58 -1.26
N THR A 191 25.51 2.24 -1.28
CA THR A 191 25.07 1.46 -2.44
C THR A 191 24.02 0.45 -2.03
N ILE A 192 22.91 0.38 -2.77
CA ILE A 192 21.97 -0.73 -2.66
C ILE A 192 22.36 -1.86 -3.61
N THR A 193 22.07 -3.09 -3.22
CA THR A 193 22.26 -4.29 -4.05
C THR A 193 21.03 -5.17 -3.94
N LEU A 194 20.50 -5.64 -5.07
CA LEU A 194 19.36 -6.55 -5.08
C LEU A 194 19.67 -7.80 -4.24
N VAL A 195 18.73 -8.21 -3.39
CA VAL A 195 18.76 -9.50 -2.71
C VAL A 195 17.76 -10.43 -3.36
N LYS A 196 16.47 -10.02 -3.39
CA LYS A 196 15.37 -10.85 -3.89
C LYS A 196 14.10 -10.03 -4.14
N GLY A 197 13.42 -10.27 -5.25
CA GLY A 197 12.21 -9.55 -5.69
C GLY A 197 12.20 -9.37 -7.20
N HIS A 198 11.11 -8.88 -7.79
CA HIS A 198 10.94 -8.75 -9.25
C HIS A 198 11.19 -10.04 -10.05
N GLY A 199 10.98 -11.20 -9.42
CA GLY A 199 11.25 -12.49 -10.06
C GLY A 199 12.73 -12.83 -10.12
N TRP A 200 13.60 -12.14 -9.37
CA TRP A 200 15.04 -12.33 -9.35
C TRP A 200 15.58 -12.47 -7.92
N ALA A 201 16.72 -13.14 -7.79
CA ALA A 201 17.54 -13.14 -6.59
C ALA A 201 19.02 -13.04 -6.99
N TYR A 202 19.83 -12.46 -6.11
CA TYR A 202 21.24 -12.20 -6.34
C TYR A 202 22.05 -12.39 -5.05
N ASN A 203 23.24 -12.99 -5.17
CA ASN A 203 24.12 -13.31 -4.03
C ASN A 203 25.52 -12.67 -4.14
N GLY A 204 25.72 -11.70 -5.02
CA GLY A 204 27.05 -11.12 -5.27
C GLY A 204 27.90 -11.86 -6.33
N LYS A 205 27.52 -13.08 -6.73
CA LYS A 205 28.25 -13.89 -7.72
C LYS A 205 27.42 -14.28 -8.94
N SER A 206 26.12 -14.51 -8.75
CA SER A 206 25.20 -14.87 -9.82
C SER A 206 23.79 -14.46 -9.48
N ALA A 207 22.98 -14.19 -10.50
CA ALA A 207 21.55 -13.94 -10.37
C ALA A 207 20.73 -15.08 -10.97
N TRP A 208 19.54 -15.34 -10.42
CA TRP A 208 18.65 -16.40 -10.91
C TRP A 208 17.19 -16.01 -10.68
N LYS A 209 16.28 -16.72 -11.37
CA LYS A 209 14.84 -16.48 -11.21
C LYS A 209 14.35 -16.90 -9.84
N SER A 210 13.46 -16.09 -9.27
CA SER A 210 13.01 -16.19 -7.88
C SER A 210 11.55 -15.72 -7.75
N VAL A 211 11.13 -15.41 -6.52
CA VAL A 211 9.82 -14.86 -6.19
C VAL A 211 9.61 -13.48 -6.82
N ARG A 212 8.36 -13.19 -7.15
CA ARG A 212 7.93 -11.88 -7.66
C ARG A 212 7.99 -10.83 -6.57
N GLU A 213 7.20 -11.04 -5.52
CA GLU A 213 7.14 -10.16 -4.35
C GLU A 213 7.86 -10.84 -3.18
N ARG A 214 8.74 -10.11 -2.51
CA ARG A 214 9.66 -10.67 -1.53
C ARG A 214 8.98 -11.16 -0.26
N TRP A 215 8.05 -10.36 0.27
CA TRP A 215 7.38 -10.60 1.56
C TRP A 215 5.90 -10.84 1.37
N ALA A 216 5.48 -11.44 0.24
CA ALA A 216 4.07 -11.55 -0.11
C ALA A 216 3.22 -12.06 1.07
N ASN A 217 3.63 -13.18 1.67
CA ASN A 217 2.92 -13.80 2.80
C ASN A 217 2.94 -12.92 4.06
N GLU A 218 4.08 -12.32 4.40
CA GLU A 218 4.18 -11.49 5.60
C GLU A 218 3.40 -10.18 5.44
N THR A 219 3.53 -9.50 4.30
CA THR A 219 2.83 -8.25 3.98
C THR A 219 1.31 -8.45 4.00
N SER A 220 0.79 -9.60 3.52
CA SER A 220 -0.65 -9.92 3.65
C SER A 220 -1.14 -9.87 5.11
N LEU A 221 -0.28 -10.19 6.09
CA LEU A 221 -0.70 -10.29 7.49
C LEU A 221 -0.74 -8.94 8.21
N TRP A 222 0.22 -8.04 7.95
CA TRP A 222 0.34 -6.79 8.72
C TRP A 222 0.03 -5.52 7.92
N VAL A 223 0.12 -5.57 6.59
CA VAL A 223 -0.32 -4.48 5.69
C VAL A 223 -1.70 -4.76 5.12
N GLY A 224 -2.03 -6.02 4.87
CA GLY A 224 -3.36 -6.44 4.41
C GLY A 224 -3.52 -6.56 2.90
N SER A 225 -2.48 -6.26 2.11
CA SER A 225 -2.53 -6.30 0.65
C SER A 225 -1.24 -6.79 0.01
N ASN A 226 -1.31 -7.10 -1.27
CA ASN A 226 -0.17 -7.39 -2.13
C ASN A 226 -0.30 -6.73 -3.49
N PHE A 227 0.80 -6.67 -4.24
CA PHE A 227 0.79 -6.11 -5.59
C PHE A 227 -0.15 -6.90 -6.49
N TYR A 228 -1.02 -6.20 -7.20
CA TYR A 228 -1.92 -6.84 -8.15
C TYR A 228 -1.24 -7.08 -9.50
N CYS A 229 -1.03 -6.01 -10.27
CA CYS A 229 -0.58 -6.11 -11.65
C CYS A 229 -0.25 -4.74 -12.26
N PHE A 230 0.75 -4.68 -13.13
CA PHE A 230 1.13 -3.48 -13.89
C PHE A 230 0.59 -3.47 -15.34
N SER A 231 0.46 -4.65 -15.95
CA SER A 231 0.05 -4.80 -17.37
C SER A 231 -1.41 -5.21 -17.53
N CYS A 232 -2.20 -5.04 -16.47
CA CYS A 232 -3.59 -5.44 -16.47
C CYS A 232 -4.47 -4.36 -17.08
N ASN A 233 -5.71 -4.71 -17.39
CA ASN A 233 -6.72 -3.75 -17.78
C ASN A 233 -7.73 -3.64 -16.64
N VAL A 234 -7.40 -2.77 -15.69
CA VAL A 234 -8.21 -2.49 -14.50
C VAL A 234 -9.06 -1.25 -14.77
N THR A 235 -10.35 -1.36 -14.49
CA THR A 235 -11.30 -0.26 -14.55
C THR A 235 -11.93 -0.04 -13.19
N PHE A 236 -12.27 1.21 -12.86
CA PHE A 236 -12.78 1.58 -11.54
C PHE A 236 -14.16 2.22 -11.68
N ALA A 237 -15.20 1.56 -11.18
CA ALA A 237 -16.56 2.10 -11.23
C ALA A 237 -16.79 3.20 -10.18
N ASN A 238 -16.06 3.17 -9.06
CA ASN A 238 -16.06 4.24 -8.06
C ASN A 238 -14.69 4.93 -8.03
N ASN A 239 -14.52 5.94 -8.89
CA ASN A 239 -13.24 6.62 -9.09
C ASN A 239 -13.35 8.14 -8.84
N PRO A 240 -13.49 8.58 -7.57
CA PRO A 240 -13.70 9.98 -7.25
C PRO A 240 -12.50 10.87 -7.61
N PHE A 241 -11.32 10.27 -7.78
CA PHE A 241 -10.05 10.95 -8.01
C PHE A 241 -9.63 10.96 -9.49
N GLN A 242 -10.40 10.34 -10.38
CA GLN A 242 -10.08 10.19 -11.80
C GLN A 242 -8.74 9.46 -12.02
N TYR A 243 -8.38 8.56 -11.11
CA TYR A 243 -7.20 7.71 -11.19
C TYR A 243 -7.26 6.83 -12.44
N ARG A 244 -6.13 6.64 -13.10
CA ARG A 244 -6.00 5.70 -14.22
C ARG A 244 -5.14 4.53 -13.76
N HIS A 245 -5.43 3.34 -14.26
CA HIS A 245 -4.65 2.15 -13.93
C HIS A 245 -3.15 2.39 -14.10
N HIS A 246 -2.39 2.04 -13.08
CA HIS A 246 -0.93 2.13 -13.07
C HIS A 246 -0.37 0.95 -12.28
N GLU A 247 -0.40 1.02 -10.95
CA GLU A 247 -0.03 -0.07 -10.05
C GLU A 247 -0.95 -0.03 -8.83
N GLU A 248 -1.61 -1.16 -8.55
CA GLU A 248 -2.52 -1.27 -7.41
C GLU A 248 -2.11 -2.37 -6.44
N GLN A 249 -2.56 -2.18 -5.21
CA GLN A 249 -2.52 -3.18 -4.16
C GLN A 249 -3.92 -3.79 -4.05
N TYR A 250 -4.03 -5.12 -4.07
CA TYR A 250 -5.29 -5.81 -3.82
C TYR A 250 -5.30 -6.38 -2.40
N LEU A 251 -6.45 -6.31 -1.75
CA LEU A 251 -6.62 -6.79 -0.39
C LEU A 251 -6.46 -8.31 -0.36
N THR A 252 -5.66 -8.79 0.59
CA THR A 252 -5.42 -10.21 0.88
C THR A 252 -5.83 -10.59 2.30
N ASN A 253 -6.18 -9.61 3.15
CA ASN A 253 -6.59 -9.85 4.52
C ASN A 253 -8.09 -9.59 4.72
N PRO A 254 -8.86 -10.56 5.26
CA PRO A 254 -10.29 -10.37 5.45
C PRO A 254 -10.66 -9.41 6.61
N ASN A 255 -9.70 -9.00 7.45
CA ASN A 255 -9.94 -8.11 8.58
C ASN A 255 -9.83 -6.62 8.24
N ASP A 256 -9.53 -6.29 6.99
CA ASP A 256 -9.38 -4.91 6.54
C ASP A 256 -10.72 -4.15 6.62
N LEU A 257 -10.69 -2.97 7.23
CA LEU A 257 -11.80 -2.01 7.22
C LEU A 257 -11.72 -1.17 5.93
N ILE A 258 -12.62 -1.44 5.00
CA ILE A 258 -12.69 -0.70 3.73
C ILE A 258 -13.21 0.73 3.99
N LEU A 259 -12.38 1.73 3.67
CA LEU A 259 -12.71 3.16 3.76
C LEU A 259 -13.28 3.68 2.43
N LEU A 260 -12.75 3.21 1.31
CA LEU A 260 -13.22 3.55 -0.04
C LEU A 260 -13.00 2.36 -0.98
N ASN A 261 -14.07 1.69 -1.38
CA ASN A 261 -14.00 0.64 -2.42
C ASN A 261 -14.01 1.29 -3.80
N TYR A 262 -12.98 1.06 -4.63
CA TYR A 262 -12.95 1.61 -5.99
C TYR A 262 -13.82 0.87 -6.99
N ASN A 263 -14.43 -0.25 -6.57
CA ASN A 263 -15.18 -1.18 -7.42
C ASN A 263 -14.39 -1.51 -8.69
N ALA A 264 -13.19 -2.06 -8.47
CA ALA A 264 -12.31 -2.45 -9.55
C ALA A 264 -12.89 -3.63 -10.33
N SER A 265 -12.64 -3.67 -11.63
CA SER A 265 -13.01 -4.77 -12.52
C SER A 265 -11.90 -4.99 -13.53
N VAL A 266 -11.61 -6.26 -13.81
CA VAL A 266 -10.49 -6.66 -14.68
C VAL A 266 -11.00 -7.45 -15.86
N SER A 267 -10.42 -7.24 -17.03
CA SER A 267 -10.79 -7.99 -18.22
C SER A 267 -10.56 -9.50 -18.01
N LYS A 268 -11.55 -10.33 -18.39
CA LYS A 268 -11.57 -11.79 -18.12
C LYS A 268 -10.37 -12.58 -18.66
N ASN A 269 -9.58 -11.99 -19.55
CA ASN A 269 -8.40 -12.63 -20.14
C ASN A 269 -7.15 -12.55 -19.24
N GLN A 270 -7.24 -11.93 -18.05
CA GLN A 270 -6.12 -11.75 -17.12
C GLN A 270 -6.40 -12.52 -15.80
N LEU A 271 -5.60 -13.57 -15.56
CA LEU A 271 -5.89 -14.67 -14.62
C LEU A 271 -5.26 -14.54 -13.22
N ILE A 272 -4.76 -13.37 -12.80
CA ILE A 272 -3.99 -13.27 -11.53
C ILE A 272 -4.90 -13.39 -10.31
N ALA A 273 -6.04 -12.69 -10.32
CA ALA A 273 -7.18 -12.92 -9.44
C ALA A 273 -8.43 -12.50 -10.21
N LEU A 274 -9.43 -13.38 -10.28
CA LEU A 274 -10.75 -13.03 -10.79
C LEU A 274 -11.38 -12.11 -9.74
N ASP A 275 -11.55 -10.83 -10.10
CA ASP A 275 -12.16 -9.77 -9.29
C ASP A 275 -11.35 -9.35 -8.05
N PRO A 276 -10.19 -8.68 -8.24
CA PRO A 276 -9.41 -8.15 -7.12
C PRO A 276 -10.21 -7.08 -6.37
N LEU A 277 -10.20 -7.16 -5.03
CA LEU A 277 -10.68 -6.06 -4.20
C LEU A 277 -9.56 -5.01 -4.09
N ILE A 278 -9.72 -3.91 -4.80
CA ILE A 278 -8.84 -2.73 -4.72
C ILE A 278 -9.63 -1.63 -4.00
N ALA A 279 -9.09 -1.15 -2.89
CA ALA A 279 -9.74 -0.16 -2.03
C ALA A 279 -8.70 0.66 -1.26
N THR A 280 -9.10 1.84 -0.77
CA THR A 280 -8.48 2.41 0.42
C THR A 280 -9.04 1.69 1.64
N TYR A 281 -8.17 1.25 2.55
CA TYR A 281 -8.58 0.50 3.73
C TYR A 281 -7.67 0.77 4.92
N GLU A 282 -8.14 0.38 6.11
CA GLU A 282 -7.41 0.41 7.37
C GLU A 282 -7.29 -1.03 7.92
N LEU A 283 -6.10 -1.43 8.35
CA LEU A 283 -5.85 -2.68 9.05
C LEU A 283 -5.23 -2.40 10.42
N ASN A 284 -5.87 -2.87 11.49
CA ASN A 284 -5.26 -2.87 12.81
C ASN A 284 -4.19 -3.95 12.89
N TYR A 285 -2.99 -3.58 13.34
CA TYR A 285 -1.88 -4.50 13.55
C TYR A 285 -1.23 -4.26 14.92
N GLN A 286 -1.46 -5.22 15.83
CA GLN A 286 -1.10 -5.12 17.24
C GLN A 286 -1.66 -3.83 17.88
N LYS A 287 -0.80 -2.88 18.28
CA LYS A 287 -1.22 -1.64 18.95
C LYS A 287 -1.53 -0.50 17.99
N GLY A 288 -1.11 -0.61 16.73
CA GLY A 288 -1.23 0.44 15.73
C GLY A 288 -2.04 0.00 14.52
N LYS A 289 -1.90 0.73 13.42
CA LYS A 289 -2.65 0.47 12.19
C LYS A 289 -1.89 0.86 10.93
N VAL A 290 -2.27 0.21 9.83
CA VAL A 290 -1.86 0.55 8.47
C VAL A 290 -3.08 1.08 7.72
N ILE A 291 -2.93 2.22 7.05
CA ILE A 291 -3.89 2.72 6.08
C ILE A 291 -3.21 2.62 4.72
N SER A 292 -3.80 1.88 3.79
CA SER A 292 -3.27 1.75 2.43
C SER A 292 -4.28 2.34 1.46
N LEU A 293 -3.81 3.17 0.52
CA LEU A 293 -4.67 3.76 -0.48
C LEU A 293 -5.12 2.75 -1.54
N GLY A 294 -4.35 1.68 -1.77
CA GLY A 294 -4.67 0.66 -2.78
C GLY A 294 -4.39 1.08 -4.23
N ILE A 295 -4.08 2.35 -4.48
CA ILE A 295 -3.82 2.95 -5.80
C ILE A 295 -2.52 3.76 -5.77
N TYR A 296 -2.04 4.19 -6.94
CA TYR A 296 -0.84 5.02 -7.08
C TYR A 296 -1.18 6.52 -6.92
N SER A 297 -0.95 7.08 -5.74
CA SER A 297 -1.32 8.45 -5.40
C SER A 297 -0.53 9.53 -6.14
N ASP A 298 0.71 9.25 -6.57
CA ASP A 298 1.51 10.19 -7.36
C ASP A 298 0.74 10.71 -8.59
N ASP A 299 -0.13 9.88 -9.16
CA ASP A 299 -0.93 10.20 -10.34
C ASP A 299 -2.09 11.15 -10.05
N ILE A 300 -2.50 11.27 -8.78
CA ILE A 300 -3.68 12.01 -8.34
C ILE A 300 -3.40 13.01 -7.23
N ILE A 301 -2.13 13.23 -6.86
CA ILE A 301 -1.74 14.08 -5.73
C ILE A 301 -2.20 15.54 -5.88
N THR A 302 -2.41 16.01 -7.11
CA THR A 302 -2.93 17.36 -7.39
C THR A 302 -4.46 17.44 -7.39
N ASN A 303 -5.16 16.30 -7.27
CA ASN A 303 -6.62 16.27 -7.27
C ASN A 303 -7.17 16.79 -5.93
N SER A 304 -7.93 17.89 -5.98
CA SER A 304 -8.49 18.52 -4.78
C SER A 304 -9.43 17.61 -3.96
N LYS A 305 -10.15 16.67 -4.60
CA LYS A 305 -10.99 15.69 -3.90
C LYS A 305 -10.13 14.66 -3.16
N PHE A 306 -9.02 14.25 -3.78
CA PHE A 306 -8.04 13.36 -3.14
C PHE A 306 -7.43 14.03 -1.91
N ILE A 307 -6.96 15.28 -2.03
CA ILE A 307 -6.38 16.00 -0.89
C ILE A 307 -7.38 16.18 0.27
N LYS A 308 -8.65 16.47 -0.04
CA LYS A 308 -9.71 16.52 0.98
C LYS A 308 -9.90 15.17 1.67
N PHE A 309 -9.91 14.07 0.91
CA PHE A 309 -10.00 12.72 1.45
C PHE A 309 -8.78 12.35 2.29
N PHE A 310 -7.57 12.57 1.78
CA PHE A 310 -6.31 12.33 2.48
C PHE A 310 -6.25 13.04 3.84
N ASN A 311 -6.70 14.29 3.92
CA ASN A 311 -6.76 15.02 5.19
C ASN A 311 -7.64 14.33 6.25
N THR A 312 -8.65 13.56 5.84
CA THR A 312 -9.48 12.79 6.78
C THR A 312 -8.75 11.58 7.34
N LEU A 313 -7.76 11.05 6.64
CA LEU A 313 -6.93 9.92 7.08
C LEU A 313 -5.89 10.32 8.12
N LEU A 314 -5.59 11.62 8.24
CA LEU A 314 -4.66 12.18 9.23
C LEU A 314 -5.35 12.48 10.58
N LEU A 315 -6.65 12.24 10.68
CA LEU A 315 -7.42 12.44 11.92
C LEU A 315 -7.32 11.18 12.79
N PRO A 316 -6.99 11.31 14.10
CA PRO A 316 -6.89 10.17 15.02
C PRO A 316 -8.15 9.31 15.11
#